data_AF-A0A7W9PKF0-F1
#
_entry.id   AF-A0A7W9PKF0-F1
#
_cell.length_a   1.000
_cell.length_b   1.000
_cell.length_c   1.000
_cell.angle_alpha   90.00
_cell.angle_beta   90.00
_cell.angle_gamma   90.00
#
_symmetry.space_group_name_H-M   'P 1'
#
loop_
_entity.id
_entity.type
_entity.pdbx_description
1 polymer ?
#
loop_
_entity_poly.entity_id
_entity_poly.type
_entity_poly.pdbx_seq_one_letter_code
_entity_poly.pdbx_strand_id
1 'polypeptide(L)'
;MVVVLGIVAFTVLRPVFGSSGSDSTATAEGDGKTITRPGYSSPIPGVADPAPLGEIPNPTPATYQGTPVVQACNLLTLADLRKLDVHTDPNPLPNSTFERTYIAADGTGPLRAGPSTAPSAKTFALNKCEYGFAAPNRSGTEHLSIAVAQEPYYPGTSGIEKYPGAQKFGGVNVSAQLADTPNRDDQRGAVNMWIHGQHVNIDVDLAADGYGPKLHDIVTTIAAGMEAQATAPTGPATISYDRAAFPATVAQPCPLITQDVFAAAYHGTLSPLVVEDPATAVGQTTFDAESRDKNYVAMKCYRGTGELDPDDRQALEVEIKSYLSDEAAKKDIAFVRRQHNGQPTGVPIGDESAVLDDPNMLGAAGAVTVRQGRFVVDLRAHDSQHRNGLTATEAQTMLVPAMQQVIRNLGTTH
;
A
#
# COMPACT_ATOMS: atom_id res chain seq x y z
N MET A 1 -64.27 -3.60 9.09
CA MET A 1 -63.48 -3.01 8.00
C MET A 1 -62.02 -3.01 8.43
N VAL A 2 -61.31 -4.11 8.13
CA VAL A 2 -59.87 -4.27 8.26
C VAL A 2 -59.50 -5.18 7.10
N VAL A 3 -58.87 -4.63 6.07
CA VAL A 3 -58.38 -5.38 4.91
C VAL A 3 -56.89 -5.61 5.16
N VAL A 4 -56.54 -6.89 5.31
CA VAL A 4 -55.16 -7.36 5.40
C VAL A 4 -54.56 -7.28 3.99
N LEU A 5 -53.64 -6.33 3.79
CA LEU A 5 -52.82 -6.24 2.57
C LEU A 5 -51.56 -7.07 2.76
N GLY A 6 -51.52 -8.22 2.07
CA GLY A 6 -50.36 -9.09 2.01
C GLY A 6 -49.23 -8.46 1.21
N ILE A 7 -48.07 -8.30 1.86
CA ILE A 7 -46.82 -7.93 1.20
C ILE A 7 -46.20 -9.21 0.63
N VAL A 8 -46.17 -9.29 -0.70
CA VAL A 8 -45.40 -10.29 -1.44
C VAL A 8 -43.93 -9.91 -1.37
N ALA A 9 -43.17 -10.59 -0.51
CA ALA A 9 -41.72 -10.50 -0.49
C ALA A 9 -41.15 -11.32 -1.66
N PHE A 10 -40.66 -10.65 -2.70
CA PHE A 10 -39.81 -11.26 -3.72
C PHE A 10 -38.41 -11.51 -3.12
N THR A 11 -38.20 -12.72 -2.59
CA THR A 11 -36.85 -13.26 -2.37
C THR A 11 -36.20 -13.54 -3.72
N VAL A 12 -35.41 -12.60 -4.22
CA VAL A 12 -34.46 -12.86 -5.31
C VAL A 12 -33.32 -13.69 -4.71
N LEU A 13 -33.45 -15.00 -4.86
CA LEU A 13 -32.38 -15.98 -4.66
C LEU A 13 -31.16 -15.53 -5.47
N ARG A 14 -30.09 -15.10 -4.78
CA ARG A 14 -28.77 -14.96 -5.38
C ARG A 14 -28.30 -16.36 -5.78
N PRO A 15 -27.89 -16.60 -7.04
CA PRO A 15 -27.29 -17.86 -7.41
C PRO A 15 -25.94 -17.97 -6.71
N VAL A 16 -25.84 -18.95 -5.81
CA VAL A 16 -24.58 -19.45 -5.28
C VAL A 16 -23.89 -20.20 -6.43
N PHE A 17 -23.13 -19.46 -7.24
CA PHE A 17 -22.10 -20.07 -8.07
C PHE A 17 -20.85 -20.21 -7.22
N GLY A 18 -20.76 -21.36 -6.54
CA GLY A 18 -19.49 -21.84 -6.03
C GLY A 18 -18.62 -22.31 -7.20
N SER A 19 -17.45 -21.69 -7.37
CA SER A 19 -16.28 -22.42 -7.84
C SER A 19 -15.48 -22.80 -6.60
N SER A 20 -15.65 -24.04 -6.15
CA SER A 20 -14.72 -24.70 -5.25
C SER A 20 -13.42 -24.97 -6.02
N GLY A 21 -12.60 -23.94 -6.19
CA GLY A 21 -11.16 -24.09 -6.35
C GLY A 21 -10.59 -24.29 -4.94
N SER A 22 -9.79 -25.33 -4.74
CA SER A 22 -9.10 -25.56 -3.49
C SER A 22 -8.04 -24.47 -3.28
N ASP A 23 -8.44 -23.31 -2.79
CA ASP A 23 -7.51 -22.34 -2.24
C ASP A 23 -6.95 -22.97 -0.97
N SER A 24 -5.73 -23.50 -1.06
CA SER A 24 -4.99 -24.00 0.09
C SER A 24 -4.79 -22.82 1.06
N THR A 25 -5.54 -22.79 2.14
CA THR A 25 -5.38 -21.82 3.22
C THR A 25 -4.09 -22.11 3.99
N ALA A 26 -3.36 -21.07 4.38
CA ALA A 26 -2.23 -21.22 5.29
C ALA A 26 -2.71 -21.85 6.60
N THR A 27 -2.01 -22.88 7.08
CA THR A 27 -2.34 -23.54 8.35
C THR A 27 -1.32 -23.12 9.40
N ALA A 28 -1.81 -22.58 10.52
CA ALA A 28 -0.96 -22.26 11.66
C ALA A 28 -0.63 -23.56 12.42
N GLU A 29 0.65 -23.88 12.56
CA GLU A 29 1.12 -24.92 13.48
C GLU A 29 1.61 -24.27 14.77
N GLY A 30 1.18 -24.81 15.93
CA GLY A 30 1.63 -24.31 17.23
C GLY A 30 1.20 -22.88 17.55
N ASP A 31 1.91 -22.24 18.48
CA ASP A 31 1.67 -20.92 19.10
C ASP A 31 1.72 -19.70 18.13
N GLY A 32 1.45 -19.90 16.84
CA GLY A 32 1.36 -18.85 15.82
C GLY A 32 2.73 -18.31 15.37
N LYS A 33 3.81 -19.01 15.68
CA LYS A 33 5.20 -18.55 15.43
C LYS A 33 5.78 -18.97 14.09
N THR A 34 5.16 -19.92 13.39
CA THR A 34 5.63 -20.39 12.08
C THR A 34 4.43 -20.76 11.23
N ILE A 35 4.34 -20.18 10.03
CA ILE A 35 3.26 -20.45 9.08
C ILE A 35 3.89 -20.92 7.78
N THR A 36 3.42 -22.06 7.27
CA THR A 36 3.82 -22.55 5.95
C THR A 36 2.90 -21.94 4.90
N ARG A 37 3.46 -21.15 3.98
CA ARG A 37 2.71 -20.62 2.84
C ARG A 37 2.71 -21.60 1.67
N PRO A 38 1.55 -21.86 1.05
CA PRO A 38 1.50 -22.52 -0.25
C PRO A 38 2.36 -21.77 -1.27
N GLY A 39 3.17 -22.49 -2.05
CA GLY A 39 4.04 -21.92 -3.09
C GLY A 39 5.42 -21.44 -2.63
N TYR A 40 5.68 -21.31 -1.31
CA TYR A 40 6.99 -20.88 -0.80
C TYR A 40 7.84 -22.05 -0.31
N SER A 41 9.13 -22.04 -0.66
CA SER A 41 9.99 -23.22 -0.53
C SER A 41 10.42 -23.57 0.90
N SER A 42 10.28 -22.67 1.90
CA SER A 42 10.42 -22.96 3.35
C SER A 42 10.11 -21.71 4.21
N PRO A 43 9.73 -21.87 5.49
CA PRO A 43 9.70 -20.79 6.47
C PRO A 43 11.09 -20.16 6.66
N ILE A 44 11.16 -18.82 6.79
CA ILE A 44 12.41 -18.11 7.08
C ILE A 44 12.61 -18.03 8.60
N PRO A 45 13.74 -18.52 9.16
CA PRO A 45 14.01 -18.40 10.58
C PRO A 45 14.02 -16.94 11.06
N GLY A 46 13.31 -16.64 12.15
CA GLY A 46 13.29 -15.31 12.77
C GLY A 46 12.25 -14.34 12.18
N VAL A 47 11.36 -14.81 11.31
CA VAL A 47 10.27 -14.02 10.74
C VAL A 47 8.96 -14.77 10.96
N ALA A 48 8.07 -14.26 11.82
CA ALA A 48 6.68 -14.68 11.83
C ALA A 48 5.97 -14.05 10.63
N ASP A 49 5.24 -14.87 9.89
CA ASP A 49 4.43 -14.48 8.73
C ASP A 49 2.97 -14.30 9.18
N PRO A 50 2.53 -13.10 9.58
CA PRO A 50 1.22 -12.88 10.14
C PRO A 50 0.08 -12.99 9.12
N ALA A 51 0.28 -12.86 7.80
CA ALA A 51 -0.74 -13.20 6.79
C ALA A 51 -0.32 -12.87 5.36
N PRO A 52 -0.68 -13.70 4.36
CA PRO A 52 -0.73 -13.26 2.97
C PRO A 52 -1.61 -12.02 2.79
N LEU A 53 -1.13 -11.07 1.99
CA LEU A 53 -1.96 -9.96 1.53
C LEU A 53 -3.06 -10.46 0.58
N GLY A 54 -4.21 -9.85 0.71
CA GLY A 54 -5.32 -9.94 -0.22
C GLY A 54 -5.84 -8.56 -0.56
N GLU A 55 -6.65 -8.49 -1.60
CA GLU A 55 -7.28 -7.25 -2.04
C GLU A 55 -8.78 -7.44 -2.10
N ILE A 56 -9.52 -6.48 -1.55
CA ILE A 56 -10.98 -6.41 -1.62
C ILE A 56 -11.32 -5.35 -2.69
N PRO A 57 -11.89 -5.74 -3.84
CA PRO A 57 -12.24 -4.80 -4.89
C PRO A 57 -13.19 -3.70 -4.41
N ASN A 58 -12.96 -2.47 -4.88
CA ASN A 58 -13.84 -1.34 -4.63
C ASN A 58 -14.60 -0.96 -5.91
N PRO A 59 -15.88 -1.32 -6.06
CA PRO A 59 -16.63 -1.07 -7.30
C PRO A 59 -16.93 0.41 -7.54
N THR A 60 -16.74 1.28 -6.56
CA THR A 60 -17.00 2.71 -6.70
C THR A 60 -15.80 3.42 -7.32
N PRO A 61 -15.91 3.99 -8.53
CA PRO A 61 -14.79 4.67 -9.18
C PRO A 61 -14.32 5.87 -8.36
N ALA A 62 -13.01 6.06 -8.29
CA ALA A 62 -12.43 7.34 -7.91
C ALA A 62 -12.49 8.30 -9.10
N THR A 63 -12.70 9.58 -8.83
CA THR A 63 -12.70 10.63 -9.85
C THR A 63 -11.77 11.76 -9.45
N TYR A 64 -11.01 12.29 -10.41
CA TYR A 64 -10.23 13.50 -10.23
C TYR A 64 -10.66 14.55 -11.25
N GLN A 65 -11.08 15.72 -10.76
CA GLN A 65 -11.65 16.80 -11.58
C GLN A 65 -12.75 16.30 -12.56
N GLY A 66 -13.63 15.42 -12.07
CA GLY A 66 -14.74 14.85 -12.85
C GLY A 66 -14.35 13.72 -13.81
N THR A 67 -13.07 13.39 -13.96
CA THR A 67 -12.61 12.27 -14.80
C THR A 67 -12.39 11.02 -13.94
N PRO A 68 -12.99 9.87 -14.28
CA PRO A 68 -12.71 8.60 -13.62
C PRO A 68 -11.23 8.22 -13.72
N VAL A 69 -10.66 7.71 -12.63
CA VAL A 69 -9.24 7.32 -12.57
C VAL A 69 -9.10 5.81 -12.74
N VAL A 70 -8.23 5.38 -13.65
CA VAL A 70 -7.75 3.99 -13.71
C VAL A 70 -6.60 3.80 -12.72
N GLN A 71 -6.79 2.99 -11.68
CA GLN A 71 -5.79 2.76 -10.63
C GLN A 71 -4.76 1.72 -11.08
N ALA A 72 -3.47 1.99 -10.86
CA ALA A 72 -2.38 1.10 -11.26
C ALA A 72 -2.50 -0.32 -10.68
N CYS A 73 -2.78 -0.44 -9.37
CA CYS A 73 -2.94 -1.74 -8.71
C CYS A 73 -4.17 -2.52 -9.15
N ASN A 74 -5.14 -1.88 -9.84
CA ASN A 74 -6.29 -2.59 -10.41
C ASN A 74 -5.97 -3.20 -11.78
N LEU A 75 -4.81 -2.89 -12.38
CA LEU A 75 -4.39 -3.46 -13.66
C LEU A 75 -3.79 -4.86 -13.52
N LEU A 76 -3.19 -5.14 -12.37
CA LEU A 76 -2.64 -6.45 -12.01
C LEU A 76 -2.82 -6.61 -10.52
N THR A 77 -3.68 -7.52 -10.09
CA THR A 77 -3.96 -7.74 -8.67
C THR A 77 -2.99 -8.78 -8.08
N LEU A 78 -2.87 -8.81 -6.75
CA LEU A 78 -2.18 -9.89 -6.03
C LEU A 78 -2.81 -11.26 -6.32
N ALA A 79 -4.13 -11.31 -6.57
CA ALA A 79 -4.80 -12.54 -6.96
C ALA A 79 -4.40 -13.01 -8.36
N ASP A 80 -4.14 -12.09 -9.30
CA ASP A 80 -3.69 -12.44 -10.64
C ASP A 80 -2.24 -12.91 -10.65
N LEU A 81 -1.35 -12.28 -9.87
CA LEU A 81 0.02 -12.76 -9.66
C LEU A 81 0.02 -14.20 -9.14
N ARG A 82 -0.82 -14.52 -8.14
CA ARG A 82 -0.96 -15.90 -7.63
C ARG A 82 -1.44 -16.89 -8.70
N LYS A 83 -2.37 -16.51 -9.58
CA LYS A 83 -2.83 -17.38 -10.69
C LYS A 83 -1.71 -17.66 -11.70
N LEU A 84 -0.79 -16.72 -11.86
CA LEU A 84 0.39 -16.86 -12.71
C LEU A 84 1.52 -17.65 -12.04
N ASP A 85 1.34 -18.08 -10.79
CA ASP A 85 2.38 -18.67 -9.94
C ASP A 85 3.56 -17.70 -9.72
N VAL A 86 3.25 -16.40 -9.62
CA VAL A 86 4.19 -15.34 -9.27
C VAL A 86 3.90 -14.90 -7.85
N HIS A 87 4.90 -15.02 -6.98
CA HIS A 87 4.76 -14.77 -5.55
C HIS A 87 5.48 -13.50 -5.13
N THR A 88 4.78 -12.60 -4.45
CA THR A 88 5.42 -11.46 -3.79
C THR A 88 6.37 -11.94 -2.71
N ASP A 89 7.35 -11.12 -2.35
CA ASP A 89 8.22 -11.43 -1.21
C ASP A 89 7.36 -11.72 0.05
N PRO A 90 7.62 -12.84 0.77
CA PRO A 90 6.83 -13.23 1.93
C PRO A 90 7.07 -12.35 3.16
N ASN A 91 8.09 -11.50 3.12
CA ASN A 91 8.52 -10.66 4.23
C ASN A 91 8.75 -9.19 3.81
N PRO A 92 7.72 -8.46 3.34
CA PRO A 92 7.83 -7.03 3.27
C PRO A 92 7.90 -6.52 4.70
N LEU A 93 9.06 -6.02 5.11
CA LEU A 93 9.05 -4.88 6.01
C LEU A 93 8.31 -3.73 5.29
N PRO A 94 7.64 -2.80 6.01
CA PRO A 94 7.14 -1.60 5.35
C PRO A 94 8.24 -0.96 4.49
N ASN A 95 7.91 -0.60 3.24
CA ASN A 95 8.79 0.00 2.21
C ASN A 95 9.72 -0.97 1.46
N SER A 96 9.45 -2.28 1.43
CA SER A 96 10.39 -3.23 0.79
C SER A 96 9.85 -4.06 -0.37
N THR A 97 8.53 -4.31 -0.49
CA THR A 97 8.07 -5.29 -1.50
C THR A 97 6.66 -5.10 -2.07
N PHE A 98 5.83 -4.21 -1.53
CA PHE A 98 4.54 -3.85 -2.14
C PHE A 98 4.18 -2.42 -1.75
N GLU A 99 4.22 -1.50 -2.71
CA GLU A 99 3.89 -0.09 -2.54
C GLU A 99 2.75 0.27 -3.49
N ARG A 100 1.78 1.04 -2.99
CA ARG A 100 0.64 1.51 -3.77
C ARG A 100 0.55 3.02 -3.68
N THR A 101 0.77 3.70 -4.79
CA THR A 101 0.41 5.11 -4.94
C THR A 101 -0.88 5.21 -5.73
N TYR A 102 -1.94 5.77 -5.14
CA TYR A 102 -3.25 5.85 -5.78
C TYR A 102 -3.94 7.18 -5.54
N ILE A 103 -4.91 7.49 -6.41
CA ILE A 103 -5.73 8.71 -6.29
C ILE A 103 -7.04 8.31 -5.60
N ALA A 104 -7.18 8.71 -4.35
CA ALA A 104 -8.37 8.48 -3.54
C ALA A 104 -9.52 9.41 -3.96
N ALA A 105 -10.73 9.05 -3.55
CA ALA A 105 -11.91 9.90 -3.77
C ALA A 105 -12.02 11.06 -2.77
N ASP A 106 -11.28 10.99 -1.66
CA ASP A 106 -11.23 12.02 -0.63
C ASP A 106 -9.95 12.87 -0.77
N GLY A 107 -10.12 14.19 -0.69
CA GLY A 107 -9.06 15.17 -0.96
C GLY A 107 -9.46 16.11 -2.08
N THR A 108 -9.18 17.40 -1.89
CA THR A 108 -9.58 18.47 -2.82
C THR A 108 -8.40 19.32 -3.28
N GLY A 109 -7.21 19.07 -2.73
CA GLY A 109 -5.97 19.71 -3.15
C GLY A 109 -5.56 19.29 -4.56
N PRO A 110 -4.84 20.15 -5.30
CA PRO A 110 -4.40 19.83 -6.64
C PRO A 110 -3.32 18.75 -6.63
N LEU A 111 -3.36 17.88 -7.65
CA LEU A 111 -2.23 17.04 -8.05
C LEU A 111 -1.33 17.84 -9.00
N ARG A 112 -0.01 17.73 -8.80
CA ARG A 112 1.00 18.48 -9.54
C ARG A 112 2.01 17.53 -10.17
N ALA A 113 1.69 17.04 -11.37
CA ALA A 113 2.69 16.43 -12.24
C ALA A 113 3.57 17.52 -12.84
N GLY A 114 4.90 17.32 -12.85
CA GLY A 114 5.81 18.24 -13.52
C GLY A 114 5.52 18.29 -15.04
N PRO A 115 5.61 19.47 -15.70
CA PRO A 115 5.19 19.67 -17.09
C PRO A 115 5.96 18.86 -18.15
N SER A 116 7.04 18.17 -17.77
CA SER A 116 7.90 17.36 -18.65
C SER A 116 8.07 15.90 -18.19
N THR A 117 7.24 15.43 -17.27
CA THR A 117 7.39 14.08 -16.70
C THR A 117 6.57 13.08 -17.51
N ALA A 118 7.26 12.34 -18.39
CA ALA A 118 6.73 11.07 -18.84
C ALA A 118 6.53 10.18 -17.60
N PRO A 119 5.42 9.44 -17.49
CA PRO A 119 5.26 8.48 -16.41
C PRO A 119 6.40 7.47 -16.47
N SER A 120 7.16 7.39 -15.39
CA SER A 120 8.24 6.44 -15.22
C SER A 120 7.92 5.60 -13.99
N ALA A 121 7.61 4.33 -14.22
CA ALA A 121 7.39 3.35 -13.16
C ALA A 121 8.66 3.08 -12.34
N LYS A 122 9.84 3.34 -12.91
CA LYS A 122 11.14 3.25 -12.24
C LYS A 122 11.34 4.31 -11.14
N THR A 123 10.62 5.43 -11.24
CA THR A 123 10.72 6.55 -10.29
C THR A 123 9.38 6.71 -9.57
N PHE A 124 9.14 7.88 -8.98
CA PHE A 124 7.84 8.20 -8.43
C PHE A 124 6.82 8.51 -9.55
N ALA A 125 5.57 8.09 -9.35
CA ALA A 125 4.42 8.45 -10.18
C ALA A 125 3.17 8.65 -9.30
N LEU A 126 2.28 9.58 -9.68
CA LEU A 126 1.07 9.91 -8.91
C LEU A 126 0.04 8.76 -8.83
N ASN A 127 0.24 7.71 -9.62
CA ASN A 127 -0.61 6.53 -9.69
C ASN A 127 0.27 5.34 -10.11
N LYS A 128 0.70 4.56 -9.12
CA LYS A 128 1.75 3.54 -9.23
C LYS A 128 1.40 2.32 -8.39
N CYS A 129 1.76 1.14 -8.88
CA CYS A 129 1.79 -0.08 -8.11
C CYS A 129 3.15 -0.75 -8.27
N GLU A 130 3.83 -1.05 -7.18
CA GLU A 130 5.13 -1.70 -7.20
C GLU A 130 5.08 -3.04 -6.48
N TYR A 131 5.64 -4.06 -7.12
CA TYR A 131 5.74 -5.42 -6.61
C TYR A 131 7.20 -5.83 -6.53
N GLY A 132 7.65 -6.24 -5.34
CA GLY A 132 8.88 -7.00 -5.13
C GLY A 132 8.56 -8.49 -5.00
N PHE A 133 9.33 -9.33 -5.69
CA PHE A 133 9.04 -10.75 -5.83
C PHE A 133 10.01 -11.63 -5.06
N ALA A 134 9.48 -12.71 -4.45
CA ALA A 134 10.28 -13.83 -3.99
C ALA A 134 10.55 -14.76 -5.17
N ALA A 135 11.56 -14.41 -5.96
CA ALA A 135 11.95 -15.20 -7.11
C ALA A 135 12.44 -16.61 -6.69
N PRO A 136 12.13 -17.67 -7.47
CA PRO A 136 12.56 -19.05 -7.17
C PRO A 136 14.07 -19.23 -6.99
N ASN A 137 14.87 -18.43 -7.71
CA ASN A 137 16.32 -18.33 -7.60
C ASN A 137 16.80 -17.69 -6.27
N ARG A 138 15.87 -17.21 -5.43
CA ARG A 138 16.10 -16.45 -4.19
C ARG A 138 16.84 -15.14 -4.40
N SER A 139 16.83 -14.59 -5.62
CA SER A 139 17.28 -13.21 -5.85
C SER A 139 16.23 -12.27 -5.27
N GLY A 140 16.57 -11.55 -4.20
CA GLY A 140 15.69 -10.54 -3.58
C GLY A 140 15.60 -9.23 -4.37
N THR A 141 15.81 -9.25 -5.69
CA THR A 141 15.94 -8.06 -6.54
C THR A 141 14.92 -8.00 -7.67
N GLU A 142 14.11 -9.04 -7.86
CA GLU A 142 13.09 -9.03 -8.91
C GLU A 142 11.93 -8.12 -8.55
N HIS A 143 11.55 -7.25 -9.48
CA HIS A 143 10.47 -6.31 -9.27
C HIS A 143 9.70 -6.00 -10.56
N LEU A 144 8.48 -5.52 -10.36
CA LEU A 144 7.58 -5.03 -11.38
C LEU A 144 6.90 -3.76 -10.86
N SER A 145 7.05 -2.66 -11.57
CA SER A 145 6.34 -1.42 -11.26
C SER A 145 5.42 -1.04 -12.42
N ILE A 146 4.20 -0.63 -12.10
CA ILE A 146 3.18 -0.20 -13.06
C ILE A 146 2.83 1.24 -12.71
N ALA A 147 2.96 2.16 -13.65
CA ALA A 147 2.55 3.56 -13.51
C ALA A 147 1.50 3.92 -14.56
N VAL A 148 0.38 4.51 -14.11
CA VAL A 148 -0.70 4.96 -14.99
C VAL A 148 -0.65 6.48 -15.09
N ALA A 149 -0.64 6.98 -16.32
CA ALA A 149 -0.79 8.41 -16.61
C ALA A 149 -2.03 8.66 -17.43
N GLN A 150 -2.78 9.65 -16.98
CA GLN A 150 -4.06 10.02 -17.56
C GLN A 150 -4.32 11.50 -17.30
N GLU A 151 -5.04 12.14 -18.22
CA GLU A 151 -5.66 13.43 -17.93
C GLU A 151 -6.73 13.30 -16.82
N PRO A 152 -6.90 14.33 -15.97
CA PRO A 152 -6.22 15.62 -16.02
C PRO A 152 -4.96 15.73 -15.14
N TYR A 153 -4.58 14.70 -14.39
CA TYR A 153 -3.44 14.78 -13.46
C TYR A 153 -2.07 14.63 -14.14
N TYR A 154 -2.00 14.03 -15.33
CA TYR A 154 -0.89 14.16 -16.28
C TYR A 154 -1.38 14.78 -17.60
N PRO A 155 -1.31 16.11 -17.75
CA PRO A 155 -1.72 16.79 -18.99
C PRO A 155 -0.95 16.30 -20.22
N GLY A 156 -1.63 16.14 -21.36
CA GLY A 156 -1.00 15.81 -22.65
C GLY A 156 -0.75 14.32 -22.90
N THR A 157 -1.15 13.45 -21.96
CA THR A 157 -1.12 11.98 -22.13
C THR A 157 -2.09 11.49 -23.21
N SER A 158 -3.18 12.22 -23.44
CA SER A 158 -4.17 11.94 -24.49
C SER A 158 -3.60 11.97 -25.91
N GLY A 159 -2.46 12.64 -26.13
CA GLY A 159 -1.77 12.76 -27.42
C GLY A 159 -0.71 11.68 -27.70
N ILE A 160 -0.42 10.78 -26.75
CA ILE A 160 0.55 9.70 -26.94
C ILE A 160 -0.11 8.58 -27.76
N GLU A 161 -0.25 8.78 -29.07
CA GLU A 161 -0.75 7.76 -29.98
C GLU A 161 0.36 6.98 -30.68
N LYS A 162 0.25 5.66 -30.58
CA LYS A 162 0.73 4.63 -31.53
C LYS A 162 2.20 4.71 -31.94
N TYR A 163 3.00 3.83 -31.38
CA TYR A 163 4.28 3.46 -31.97
C TYR A 163 4.06 2.47 -33.12
N PRO A 164 4.60 2.74 -34.33
CA PRO A 164 4.66 1.75 -35.40
C PRO A 164 5.35 0.47 -34.90
N GLY A 165 4.71 -0.69 -35.07
CA GLY A 165 5.25 -1.98 -34.64
C GLY A 165 4.79 -2.48 -33.27
N ALA A 166 3.91 -1.74 -32.57
CA ALA A 166 3.31 -2.23 -31.32
C ALA A 166 2.52 -3.53 -31.52
N GLN A 167 2.71 -4.48 -30.60
CA GLN A 167 1.90 -5.70 -30.53
C GLN A 167 0.51 -5.35 -29.98
N LYS A 168 -0.51 -6.11 -30.38
CA LYS A 168 -1.87 -5.97 -29.85
C LYS A 168 -2.22 -7.11 -28.90
N PHE A 169 -2.80 -6.75 -27.77
CA PHE A 169 -3.44 -7.65 -26.81
C PHE A 169 -4.86 -7.14 -26.60
N GLY A 170 -5.83 -7.77 -27.26
CA GLY A 170 -7.20 -7.23 -27.32
C GLY A 170 -7.24 -5.82 -27.91
N GLY A 171 -7.88 -4.88 -27.19
CA GLY A 171 -7.93 -3.46 -27.55
C GLY A 171 -6.64 -2.67 -27.25
N VAL A 172 -5.69 -3.26 -26.53
CA VAL A 172 -4.50 -2.56 -26.01
C VAL A 172 -3.31 -2.71 -26.96
N ASN A 173 -2.65 -1.60 -27.25
CA ASN A 173 -1.39 -1.59 -27.99
C ASN A 173 -0.23 -1.63 -27.00
N VAL A 174 0.76 -2.48 -27.24
CA VAL A 174 1.87 -2.78 -26.34
C VAL A 174 3.19 -2.66 -27.10
N SER A 175 4.17 -1.97 -26.51
CA SER A 175 5.55 -1.90 -27.01
C SER A 175 6.53 -2.17 -25.87
N ALA A 176 7.52 -3.01 -26.13
CA ALA A 176 8.56 -3.35 -25.17
C ALA A 176 9.91 -2.78 -25.63
N GLN A 177 10.62 -2.18 -24.70
CA GLN A 177 11.99 -1.71 -24.83
C GLN A 177 12.81 -2.40 -23.73
N LEU A 178 13.23 -3.62 -24.04
CA LEU A 178 14.01 -4.45 -23.13
C LEU A 178 15.50 -4.31 -23.45
N ALA A 179 16.33 -4.40 -22.42
CA ALA A 179 17.77 -4.36 -22.53
C ALA A 179 18.31 -5.63 -23.21
N ASP A 180 19.36 -5.48 -24.02
CA ASP A 180 20.13 -6.61 -24.52
C ASP A 180 20.97 -7.18 -23.38
N THR A 181 20.54 -8.32 -22.84
CA THR A 181 21.21 -9.03 -21.75
C THR A 181 21.92 -10.27 -22.29
N PRO A 182 23.00 -10.78 -21.65
CA PRO A 182 23.67 -12.00 -22.10
C PRO A 182 22.76 -13.24 -22.09
N ASN A 183 21.68 -13.22 -21.29
CA ASN A 183 20.68 -14.26 -21.22
C ASN A 183 19.33 -13.71 -21.69
N ARG A 184 18.85 -14.17 -22.86
CA ARG A 184 17.59 -13.71 -23.47
C ARG A 184 16.34 -13.84 -22.59
N ASP A 185 16.38 -14.70 -21.57
CA ASP A 185 15.27 -14.93 -20.66
C ASP A 185 15.29 -13.93 -19.48
N ASP A 186 16.37 -13.15 -19.32
CA ASP A 186 16.48 -12.01 -18.40
C ASP A 186 15.74 -10.82 -19.01
N GLN A 187 14.70 -10.36 -18.31
CA GLN A 187 13.79 -9.31 -18.78
C GLN A 187 14.00 -8.04 -17.96
N ARG A 188 14.72 -7.08 -18.54
CA ARG A 188 14.97 -5.78 -17.90
C ARG A 188 14.60 -4.64 -18.83
N GLY A 189 13.88 -3.65 -18.35
CA GLY A 189 13.56 -2.45 -19.13
C GLY A 189 12.12 -2.03 -18.99
N ALA A 190 11.56 -1.47 -20.06
CA ALA A 190 10.24 -0.85 -20.02
C ALA A 190 9.25 -1.50 -20.99
N VAL A 191 8.01 -1.68 -20.54
CA VAL A 191 6.86 -1.99 -21.40
C VAL A 191 5.88 -0.81 -21.34
N ASN A 192 5.43 -0.34 -22.49
CA ASN A 192 4.47 0.75 -22.59
C ASN A 192 3.18 0.24 -23.22
N MET A 193 2.04 0.64 -22.66
CA MET A 193 0.71 0.25 -23.11
C MET A 193 -0.20 1.45 -23.27
N TRP A 194 -1.08 1.39 -24.29
CA TRP A 194 -2.00 2.49 -24.60
C TRP A 194 -3.38 1.99 -25.06
N ILE A 195 -4.42 2.55 -24.46
CA ILE A 195 -5.82 2.40 -24.87
C ILE A 195 -6.61 3.66 -24.49
N HIS A 196 -7.49 4.14 -25.39
CA HIS A 196 -8.43 5.25 -25.12
C HIS A 196 -7.84 6.50 -24.42
N GLY A 197 -6.62 6.92 -24.79
CA GLY A 197 -5.95 8.10 -24.19
C GLY A 197 -5.33 7.86 -22.80
N GLN A 198 -5.33 6.61 -22.32
CA GLN A 198 -4.63 6.19 -21.11
C GLN A 198 -3.25 5.63 -21.50
N HIS A 199 -2.24 6.00 -20.73
CA HIS A 199 -0.87 5.53 -20.90
C HIS A 199 -0.43 4.75 -19.66
N VAL A 200 0.06 3.53 -19.85
CA VAL A 200 0.66 2.73 -18.79
C VAL A 200 2.12 2.51 -19.12
N ASN A 201 3.00 2.88 -18.20
CA ASN A 201 4.40 2.54 -18.23
C ASN A 201 4.65 1.43 -17.22
N ILE A 202 5.40 0.41 -17.60
CA ILE A 202 5.75 -0.73 -16.76
C ILE A 202 7.26 -0.82 -16.75
N ASP A 203 7.85 -0.87 -15.56
CA ASP A 203 9.27 -1.13 -15.35
C ASP A 203 9.42 -2.56 -14.85
N VAL A 204 10.32 -3.31 -15.47
CA VAL A 204 10.55 -4.74 -15.19
C VAL A 204 12.03 -5.00 -14.94
N ASP A 205 12.32 -5.80 -13.91
CA ASP A 205 13.61 -6.47 -13.71
C ASP A 205 13.32 -7.89 -13.20
N LEU A 206 13.28 -8.85 -14.12
CA LEU A 206 12.97 -10.25 -13.86
C LEU A 206 14.09 -11.13 -14.40
N ALA A 207 14.67 -11.98 -13.56
CA ALA A 207 15.78 -12.82 -13.96
C ALA A 207 15.32 -14.06 -14.74
N ALA A 208 16.19 -14.57 -15.60
CA ALA A 208 15.95 -15.75 -16.41
C ALA A 208 15.63 -17.03 -15.61
N ASP A 209 16.26 -17.19 -14.44
CA ASP A 209 16.06 -18.31 -13.52
C ASP A 209 15.02 -18.00 -12.43
N GLY A 210 14.38 -16.83 -12.49
CA GLY A 210 13.22 -16.45 -11.69
C GLY A 210 11.98 -16.25 -12.56
N TYR A 211 11.35 -15.08 -12.50
CA TYR A 211 10.08 -14.82 -13.20
C TYR A 211 10.22 -14.24 -14.61
N GLY A 212 11.43 -14.09 -15.16
CA GLY A 212 11.66 -13.61 -16.53
C GLY A 212 10.81 -14.31 -17.61
N PRO A 213 10.71 -15.65 -17.61
CA PRO A 213 9.86 -16.39 -18.54
C PRO A 213 8.35 -16.09 -18.42
N LYS A 214 7.89 -15.48 -17.32
CA LYS A 214 6.47 -15.13 -17.08
C LYS A 214 6.08 -13.76 -17.64
N LEU A 215 7.02 -12.97 -18.15
CA LEU A 215 6.74 -11.60 -18.60
C LEU A 215 5.58 -11.52 -19.59
N HIS A 216 5.50 -12.44 -20.55
CA HIS A 216 4.42 -12.43 -21.55
C HIS A 216 3.03 -12.59 -20.91
N ASP A 217 2.91 -13.50 -19.95
CA ASP A 217 1.65 -13.75 -19.25
C ASP A 217 1.29 -12.55 -18.36
N ILE A 218 2.26 -11.98 -17.64
CA ILE A 218 2.10 -10.77 -16.82
C ILE A 218 1.61 -9.60 -17.69
N VAL A 219 2.26 -9.35 -18.82
CA VAL A 219 1.89 -8.28 -19.78
C VAL A 219 0.49 -8.51 -20.34
N THR A 220 0.12 -9.75 -20.64
CA THR A 220 -1.22 -10.11 -21.12
C THR A 220 -2.29 -9.83 -20.06
N THR A 221 -2.02 -10.18 -18.79
CA THR A 221 -2.90 -9.89 -17.67
C THR A 221 -3.07 -8.39 -17.45
N ILE A 222 -1.98 -7.61 -17.47
CA ILE A 222 -2.04 -6.15 -17.34
C ILE A 222 -2.86 -5.54 -18.48
N ALA A 223 -2.66 -5.99 -19.72
CA ALA A 223 -3.43 -5.50 -20.88
C ALA A 223 -4.93 -5.80 -20.73
N ALA A 224 -5.30 -6.99 -20.28
CA ALA A 224 -6.71 -7.33 -20.02
C ALA A 224 -7.30 -6.47 -18.88
N GLY A 225 -6.53 -6.24 -17.81
CA GLY A 225 -6.91 -5.34 -16.72
C GLY A 225 -7.10 -3.90 -17.21
N MET A 226 -6.22 -3.42 -18.08
CA MET A 226 -6.29 -2.09 -18.68
C MET A 226 -7.56 -1.92 -19.54
N GLU A 227 -7.89 -2.90 -20.38
CA GLU A 227 -9.11 -2.88 -21.19
C GLU A 227 -10.39 -2.85 -20.33
N ALA A 228 -10.42 -3.65 -19.25
CA ALA A 228 -11.53 -3.67 -18.30
C ALA A 228 -11.67 -2.32 -17.56
N GLN A 229 -10.57 -1.79 -17.00
CA GLN A 229 -10.58 -0.54 -16.23
C GLN A 229 -10.80 0.69 -17.12
N ALA A 230 -10.37 0.67 -18.38
CA ALA A 230 -10.67 1.75 -19.32
C ALA A 230 -12.19 1.86 -19.62
N THR A 231 -12.90 0.72 -19.59
CA THR A 231 -14.34 0.66 -19.87
C THR A 231 -15.18 0.92 -18.62
N ALA A 232 -14.78 0.32 -17.48
CA ALA A 232 -15.48 0.43 -16.21
C ALA A 232 -14.47 0.66 -15.08
N PRO A 233 -13.98 1.90 -14.90
CA PRO A 233 -13.06 2.25 -13.83
C PRO A 233 -13.64 1.90 -12.46
N THR A 234 -12.77 1.43 -11.57
CA THR A 234 -13.09 1.09 -10.18
C THR A 234 -12.20 1.88 -9.23
N GLY A 235 -12.60 1.96 -7.96
CA GLY A 235 -11.81 2.62 -6.93
C GLY A 235 -10.58 1.79 -6.54
N PRO A 236 -9.63 2.36 -5.79
CA PRO A 236 -8.51 1.60 -5.26
C PRO A 236 -9.05 0.46 -4.37
N ALA A 237 -8.56 -0.76 -4.60
CA ALA A 237 -8.90 -1.91 -3.77
C ALA A 237 -8.41 -1.69 -2.32
N THR A 238 -9.12 -2.24 -1.35
CA THR A 238 -8.69 -2.21 0.05
C THR A 238 -7.79 -3.40 0.34
N ILE A 239 -6.69 -3.17 1.05
CA ILE A 239 -5.83 -4.25 1.52
C ILE A 239 -6.53 -5.05 2.61
N SER A 240 -6.40 -6.36 2.50
CA SER A 240 -6.88 -7.33 3.47
C SER A 240 -5.77 -8.33 3.80
N TYR A 241 -5.98 -9.05 4.89
CA TYR A 241 -5.05 -10.04 5.41
C TYR A 241 -5.79 -11.35 5.63
N ASP A 242 -5.13 -12.47 5.37
CA ASP A 242 -5.60 -13.77 5.80
C ASP A 242 -5.77 -13.81 7.33
N ARG A 243 -7.02 -13.91 7.77
CA ARG A 243 -7.35 -13.95 9.21
C ARG A 243 -6.98 -15.28 9.88
N ALA A 244 -6.65 -16.32 9.12
CA ALA A 244 -6.16 -17.57 9.72
C ALA A 244 -4.80 -17.37 10.39
N ALA A 245 -3.93 -16.56 9.78
CA ALA A 245 -2.58 -16.27 10.24
C ALA A 245 -2.54 -15.11 11.26
N PHE A 246 -3.43 -14.11 11.11
CA PHE A 246 -3.63 -13.03 12.07
C PHE A 246 -5.13 -12.85 12.37
N PRO A 247 -5.67 -13.49 13.41
CA PRO A 247 -7.12 -13.55 13.65
C PRO A 247 -7.73 -12.23 14.15
N ALA A 248 -6.92 -11.30 14.65
CA ALA A 248 -7.38 -10.00 15.07
C ALA A 248 -7.57 -9.07 13.85
N THR A 249 -8.39 -8.03 13.96
CA THR A 249 -8.52 -7.05 12.86
C THR A 249 -7.20 -6.30 12.64
N VAL A 250 -6.90 -5.88 11.42
CA VAL A 250 -5.75 -5.03 11.13
C VAL A 250 -6.28 -3.64 10.82
N ALA A 251 -5.76 -2.62 11.51
CA ALA A 251 -6.16 -1.25 11.27
C ALA A 251 -5.50 -0.71 9.99
N GLN A 252 -6.24 0.08 9.22
CA GLN A 252 -5.76 0.68 7.97
C GLN A 252 -5.32 2.13 8.25
N PRO A 253 -4.08 2.54 7.96
CA PRO A 253 -3.56 3.86 8.31
C PRO A 253 -4.10 4.98 7.40
N CYS A 254 -4.29 4.74 6.11
CA CYS A 254 -4.67 5.81 5.17
C CYS A 254 -6.00 6.52 5.47
N PRO A 255 -7.08 5.81 5.84
CA PRO A 255 -8.33 6.45 6.26
C PRO A 255 -8.20 7.31 7.51
N LEU A 256 -7.12 7.15 8.30
CA LEU A 256 -6.91 7.93 9.52
C LEU A 256 -6.37 9.33 9.24
N ILE A 257 -5.71 9.55 8.09
CA ILE A 257 -5.19 10.86 7.67
C ILE A 257 -6.23 11.56 6.80
N THR A 258 -7.19 12.21 7.44
CA THR A 258 -8.26 12.98 6.79
C THR A 258 -7.86 14.46 6.61
N GLN A 259 -8.70 15.23 5.92
CA GLN A 259 -8.47 16.67 5.70
C GLN A 259 -8.30 17.46 7.01
N ASP A 260 -9.05 17.13 8.06
CA ASP A 260 -8.94 17.79 9.36
C ASP A 260 -7.63 17.44 10.09
N VAL A 261 -7.14 16.20 9.94
CA VAL A 261 -5.81 15.80 10.45
C VAL A 261 -4.72 16.58 9.74
N PHE A 262 -4.77 16.65 8.41
CA PHE A 262 -3.79 17.39 7.61
C PHE A 262 -3.82 18.90 7.90
N ALA A 263 -5.01 19.50 8.00
CA ALA A 263 -5.18 20.91 8.33
C ALA A 263 -4.74 21.26 9.76
N ALA A 264 -4.82 20.30 10.70
CA ALA A 264 -4.32 20.48 12.05
C ALA A 264 -2.78 20.61 12.08
N ALA A 265 -2.07 19.89 11.21
CA ALA A 265 -0.60 19.95 11.13
C ALA A 265 -0.09 21.07 10.21
N TYR A 266 -0.60 21.16 8.99
CA TYR A 266 -0.03 22.01 7.92
C TYR A 266 -0.89 23.22 7.56
N HIS A 267 -2.08 23.37 8.16
CA HIS A 267 -3.04 24.44 7.82
C HIS A 267 -3.36 24.53 6.30
N GLY A 268 -3.26 23.41 5.60
CA GLY A 268 -3.38 23.30 4.15
C GLY A 268 -4.52 22.39 3.69
N THR A 269 -4.61 22.21 2.38
CA THR A 269 -5.58 21.30 1.75
C THR A 269 -4.91 19.98 1.41
N LEU A 270 -5.53 18.88 1.82
CA LEU A 270 -5.11 17.52 1.53
C LEU A 270 -5.40 17.21 0.05
N SER A 271 -4.38 16.76 -0.68
CA SER A 271 -4.57 16.24 -2.02
C SER A 271 -5.19 14.83 -1.98
N PRO A 272 -5.80 14.36 -3.08
CA PRO A 272 -6.29 12.98 -3.15
C PRO A 272 -5.17 11.93 -3.30
N LEU A 273 -3.90 12.34 -3.33
CA LEU A 273 -2.77 11.41 -3.45
C LEU A 273 -2.56 10.63 -2.16
N VAL A 274 -2.52 9.31 -2.28
CA VAL A 274 -2.23 8.39 -1.20
C VAL A 274 -1.07 7.49 -1.61
N VAL A 275 -0.10 7.31 -0.72
CA VAL A 275 0.93 6.28 -0.82
C VAL A 275 0.73 5.33 0.35
N GLU A 276 0.63 4.03 0.09
CA GLU A 276 0.39 3.01 1.09
C GLU A 276 1.39 1.86 0.93
N ASP A 277 2.02 1.49 2.06
CA ASP A 277 3.00 0.41 2.14
C ASP A 277 2.49 -0.66 3.12
N PRO A 278 1.66 -1.59 2.64
CA PRO A 278 1.22 -2.73 3.43
C PRO A 278 2.38 -3.71 3.67
N ALA A 279 2.63 -4.08 4.92
CA ALA A 279 3.56 -5.15 5.25
C ALA A 279 2.81 -6.47 5.45
N THR A 280 3.31 -7.57 4.86
CA THR A 280 2.79 -8.92 5.12
C THR A 280 3.44 -9.55 6.34
N ALA A 281 4.55 -8.99 6.84
CA ALA A 281 5.27 -9.54 7.98
C ALA A 281 6.01 -8.52 8.82
N VAL A 282 5.77 -8.56 10.14
CA VAL A 282 6.83 -8.35 11.11
C VAL A 282 6.65 -9.27 12.32
N GLY A 283 7.65 -10.11 12.61
CA GLY A 283 7.64 -10.91 13.83
C GLY A 283 8.91 -11.71 14.14
N GLN A 284 9.99 -11.00 14.48
CA GLN A 284 10.70 -11.19 15.75
C GLN A 284 11.34 -9.84 16.07
N THR A 285 10.65 -8.98 16.81
CA THR A 285 11.38 -7.90 17.48
C THR A 285 12.01 -8.52 18.73
N THR A 286 13.33 -8.69 18.71
CA THR A 286 14.11 -8.99 19.91
C THR A 286 14.10 -7.74 20.79
N PHE A 287 13.20 -7.66 21.76
CA PHE A 287 13.14 -6.51 22.66
C PHE A 287 14.18 -6.57 23.78
N ASP A 288 14.68 -7.75 24.12
CA ASP A 288 15.82 -8.00 25.01
C ASP A 288 16.20 -9.50 24.99
N ALA A 289 17.42 -9.81 25.45
CA ALA A 289 17.99 -11.17 25.46
C ALA A 289 17.25 -12.18 26.36
N GLU A 290 16.12 -11.83 26.98
CA GLU A 290 15.33 -12.74 27.84
C GLU A 290 13.83 -12.79 27.55
N SER A 291 13.29 -12.10 26.53
CA SER A 291 11.88 -12.32 26.12
C SER A 291 11.65 -12.21 24.61
N ARG A 292 11.60 -13.36 23.95
CA ARG A 292 11.33 -13.50 22.51
C ARG A 292 9.83 -13.46 22.18
N ASP A 293 9.51 -12.93 20.99
CA ASP A 293 8.31 -13.16 20.15
C ASP A 293 7.03 -12.34 20.44
N LYS A 294 6.74 -11.34 19.59
CA LYS A 294 5.38 -10.85 19.31
C LYS A 294 5.18 -10.56 17.82
N ASN A 295 4.15 -11.16 17.24
CA ASN A 295 3.72 -10.94 15.86
C ASN A 295 2.91 -9.64 15.78
N TYR A 296 3.19 -8.83 14.77
CA TYR A 296 2.36 -7.68 14.43
C TYR A 296 2.27 -7.50 12.91
N VAL A 297 1.22 -6.81 12.50
CA VAL A 297 1.10 -6.31 11.13
C VAL A 297 1.35 -4.82 11.17
N ALA A 298 2.30 -4.35 10.38
CA ALA A 298 2.57 -2.94 10.20
C ALA A 298 2.04 -2.46 8.86
N MET A 299 1.50 -1.25 8.82
CA MET A 299 1.16 -0.58 7.57
C MET A 299 1.59 0.87 7.69
N LYS A 300 2.19 1.40 6.62
CA LYS A 300 2.46 2.83 6.51
C LYS A 300 1.57 3.47 5.47
N CYS A 301 1.27 4.73 5.70
CA CYS A 301 0.58 5.56 4.74
C CYS A 301 1.10 6.98 4.75
N TYR A 302 1.27 7.56 3.56
CA TYR A 302 1.61 8.95 3.37
C TYR A 302 0.48 9.69 2.67
N ARG A 303 -0.08 10.70 3.33
CA ARG A 303 -1.04 11.63 2.71
C ARG A 303 -0.61 13.07 2.93
N GLY A 304 -0.87 13.92 1.94
CA GLY A 304 -0.35 15.28 1.97
C GLY A 304 -0.71 16.09 0.75
N THR A 305 0.13 17.05 0.43
CA THR A 305 0.09 17.76 -0.85
C THR A 305 0.41 16.80 -2.01
N GLY A 306 0.01 17.20 -3.23
CA GLY A 306 -0.08 16.32 -4.40
C GLY A 306 1.10 16.44 -5.36
N GLU A 307 2.28 16.82 -4.87
CA GLU A 307 3.52 16.93 -5.65
C GLU A 307 4.02 15.55 -6.09
N LEU A 308 4.53 15.51 -7.32
CA LEU A 308 5.22 14.34 -7.86
C LEU A 308 6.58 14.12 -7.22
N ASP A 309 7.32 15.17 -6.90
CA ASP A 309 8.60 15.03 -6.21
C ASP A 309 8.33 14.85 -4.70
N PRO A 310 8.70 13.70 -4.09
CA PRO A 310 8.54 13.50 -2.67
C PRO A 310 9.28 14.55 -1.82
N ASP A 311 10.39 15.10 -2.32
CA ASP A 311 11.20 16.09 -1.58
C ASP A 311 10.52 17.47 -1.50
N ASP A 312 9.59 17.76 -2.42
CA ASP A 312 8.84 19.02 -2.47
C ASP A 312 7.51 18.94 -1.69
N ARG A 313 7.11 17.74 -1.27
CA ARG A 313 5.81 17.46 -0.67
C ARG A 313 5.78 17.84 0.81
N GLN A 314 4.64 18.37 1.26
CA GLN A 314 4.23 18.35 2.66
C GLN A 314 3.31 17.15 2.90
N ALA A 315 3.73 16.19 3.70
CA ALA A 315 2.97 14.98 3.97
C ALA A 315 3.01 14.58 5.43
N LEU A 316 1.93 13.93 5.86
CA LEU A 316 1.90 13.17 7.10
C LEU A 316 2.10 11.70 6.76
N GLU A 317 2.99 11.05 7.49
CA GLU A 317 3.14 9.59 7.51
C GLU A 317 2.47 9.06 8.77
N VAL A 318 1.57 8.10 8.61
CA VAL A 318 1.08 7.28 9.73
C VAL A 318 1.57 5.85 9.52
N GLU A 319 2.33 5.36 10.48
CA GLU A 319 2.61 3.93 10.65
C GLU A 319 1.69 3.40 11.74
N ILE A 320 0.97 2.30 11.47
CA ILE A 320 0.18 1.60 12.48
C ILE A 320 0.65 0.17 12.62
N LYS A 321 1.01 -0.21 13.85
CA LYS A 321 1.33 -1.58 14.23
C LYS A 321 0.13 -2.19 14.94
N SER A 322 -0.45 -3.21 14.32
CA SER A 322 -1.55 -4.01 14.86
C SER A 322 -0.99 -5.25 15.56
N TYR A 323 -1.16 -5.33 16.87
CA TYR A 323 -0.75 -6.50 17.66
C TYR A 323 -1.93 -7.43 17.93
N LEU A 324 -1.63 -8.67 18.34
CA LEU A 324 -2.61 -9.64 18.82
C LEU A 324 -3.12 -9.35 20.26
N SER A 325 -2.42 -8.50 21.02
CA SER A 325 -2.76 -8.20 22.41
C SER A 325 -2.33 -6.80 22.83
N ASP A 326 -3.09 -6.19 23.75
CA ASP A 326 -2.75 -4.91 24.39
C ASP A 326 -1.38 -4.92 25.08
N GLU A 327 -1.06 -5.99 25.80
CA GLU A 327 0.24 -6.13 26.50
C GLU A 327 1.44 -6.10 25.53
N ALA A 328 1.28 -6.59 24.30
CA ALA A 328 2.34 -6.53 23.29
C ALA A 328 2.56 -5.08 22.84
N ALA A 329 1.49 -4.34 22.54
CA ALA A 329 1.55 -2.93 22.18
C ALA A 329 2.13 -2.09 23.32
N LYS A 330 1.79 -2.42 24.57
CA LYS A 330 2.32 -1.76 25.77
C LYS A 330 3.83 -1.93 25.92
N LYS A 331 4.35 -3.12 25.64
CA LYS A 331 5.80 -3.37 25.65
C LYS A 331 6.51 -2.60 24.53
N ASP A 332 5.93 -2.56 23.34
CA ASP A 332 6.49 -1.84 22.19
C ASP A 332 6.63 -0.34 22.48
N ILE A 333 5.54 0.34 22.89
CA ILE A 333 5.62 1.78 23.19
C ILE A 333 6.59 2.09 24.34
N ALA A 334 6.68 1.22 25.36
CA ALA A 334 7.63 1.39 26.45
C ALA A 334 9.09 1.25 25.98
N PHE A 335 9.35 0.34 25.03
CA PHE A 335 10.66 0.16 24.41
C PHE A 335 11.03 1.34 23.51
N VAL A 336 10.15 1.72 22.57
CA VAL A 336 10.34 2.85 21.65
C VAL A 336 10.63 4.14 22.41
N ARG A 337 9.87 4.41 23.48
CA ARG A 337 10.10 5.57 24.35
C ARG A 337 11.49 5.56 25.00
N ARG A 338 11.94 4.39 25.48
CA ARG A 338 13.27 4.27 26.09
C ARG A 338 14.39 4.42 25.06
N GLN A 339 14.21 3.84 23.87
CA GLN A 339 15.22 3.83 22.83
C GLN A 339 15.41 5.22 22.20
N HIS A 340 14.34 5.99 22.04
CA HIS A 340 14.34 7.26 21.30
C HIS A 340 14.05 8.48 22.19
N ASN A 341 14.45 8.42 23.47
CA ASN A 341 14.32 9.50 24.45
C ASN A 341 12.90 10.10 24.57
N GLY A 342 11.87 9.28 24.35
CA GLY A 342 10.49 9.70 24.22
C GLY A 342 9.94 10.38 25.47
N GLN A 343 9.50 11.63 25.33
CA GLN A 343 8.86 12.42 26.38
C GLN A 343 7.34 12.34 26.27
N PRO A 344 6.58 12.40 27.37
CA PRO A 344 5.12 12.48 27.29
C PRO A 344 4.64 13.65 26.43
N THR A 345 3.53 13.47 25.71
CA THR A 345 2.86 14.58 25.03
C THR A 345 2.33 15.60 26.05
N GLY A 346 2.23 16.88 25.66
CA GLY A 346 1.74 17.94 26.57
C GLY A 346 0.28 17.79 26.99
N VAL A 347 -0.48 16.95 26.28
CA VAL A 347 -1.86 16.56 26.56
C VAL A 347 -1.99 15.05 26.45
N PRO A 348 -2.82 14.37 27.26
CA PRO A 348 -3.06 12.94 27.11
C PRO A 348 -3.68 12.60 25.74
N ILE A 349 -3.15 11.57 25.07
CA ILE A 349 -3.68 11.02 23.82
C ILE A 349 -3.65 9.49 23.92
N GLY A 350 -4.77 8.85 23.60
CA GLY A 350 -4.90 7.40 23.74
C GLY A 350 -4.65 6.91 25.17
N ASP A 351 -4.15 5.68 25.30
CA ASP A 351 -3.82 5.10 26.60
C ASP A 351 -2.41 5.53 27.06
N GLU A 352 -1.46 5.63 26.12
CA GLU A 352 -0.10 6.10 26.34
C GLU A 352 0.39 6.88 25.11
N SER A 353 1.13 7.96 25.32
CA SER A 353 1.63 8.81 24.24
C SER A 353 3.02 9.35 24.53
N ALA A 354 3.81 9.54 23.49
CA ALA A 354 5.11 10.20 23.58
C ALA A 354 5.47 10.96 22.30
N VAL A 355 6.26 12.01 22.47
CA VAL A 355 7.03 12.65 21.40
C VAL A 355 8.46 12.13 21.49
N LEU A 356 8.93 11.54 20.40
CA LEU A 356 10.27 10.99 20.29
C LEU A 356 11.29 12.11 19.99
N ASP A 357 12.46 12.03 20.61
CA ASP A 357 13.50 13.05 20.55
C ASP A 357 14.87 12.39 20.32
N ASP A 358 15.01 11.77 19.14
CA ASP A 358 16.24 11.13 18.70
C ASP A 358 16.71 11.74 17.37
N PRO A 359 17.55 12.79 17.41
CA PRO A 359 18.00 13.49 16.21
C PRO A 359 18.90 12.65 15.31
N ASN A 360 19.39 11.48 15.77
CA ASN A 360 20.24 10.60 14.97
C ASN A 360 19.44 9.56 14.19
N MET A 361 18.12 9.48 14.40
CA MET A 361 17.25 8.53 13.73
C MET A 361 16.08 9.27 13.09
N LEU A 362 16.12 9.46 11.77
CA LEU A 362 15.08 10.17 11.02
C LEU A 362 13.66 9.63 11.26
N GLY A 363 13.52 8.32 11.45
CA GLY A 363 12.24 7.69 11.80
C GLY A 363 11.76 7.98 13.24
N ALA A 364 12.54 8.62 14.08
CA ALA A 364 12.20 8.93 15.46
C ALA A 364 12.32 10.42 15.80
N ALA A 365 13.07 11.22 15.05
CA ALA A 365 13.20 12.65 15.26
C ALA A 365 11.85 13.39 15.15
N GLY A 366 11.28 13.76 16.30
CA GLY A 366 10.02 14.51 16.38
C GLY A 366 8.78 13.72 15.97
N ALA A 367 8.84 12.38 15.97
CA ALA A 367 7.65 11.56 15.75
C ALA A 367 6.73 11.57 16.99
N VAL A 368 5.42 11.53 16.79
CA VAL A 368 4.45 11.33 17.89
C VAL A 368 3.98 9.88 17.85
N THR A 369 4.24 9.12 18.92
CA THR A 369 3.82 7.73 19.07
C THR A 369 2.69 7.63 20.11
N VAL A 370 1.62 6.89 19.79
CA VAL A 370 0.48 6.67 20.68
C VAL A 370 0.09 5.21 20.69
N ARG A 371 -0.17 4.67 21.89
CA ARG A 371 -0.83 3.38 22.08
C ARG A 371 -2.31 3.59 22.34
N GLN A 372 -3.15 2.85 21.61
CA GLN A 372 -4.57 2.71 21.87
C GLN A 372 -4.95 1.23 21.83
N GLY A 373 -5.14 0.62 23.00
CA GLY A 373 -5.30 -0.83 23.11
C GLY A 373 -4.13 -1.58 22.47
N ARG A 374 -4.46 -2.51 21.56
CA ARG A 374 -3.49 -3.35 20.82
C ARG A 374 -2.83 -2.66 19.61
N PHE A 375 -3.03 -1.37 19.42
CA PHE A 375 -2.46 -0.60 18.31
C PHE A 375 -1.39 0.36 18.83
N VAL A 376 -0.28 0.44 18.12
CA VAL A 376 0.71 1.52 18.26
C VAL A 376 0.70 2.32 16.96
N VAL A 377 0.52 3.63 17.07
CA VAL A 377 0.39 4.56 15.94
C VAL A 377 1.52 5.57 16.02
N ASP A 378 2.36 5.63 15.00
CA ASP A 378 3.42 6.62 14.85
C ASP A 378 3.00 7.63 13.78
N LEU A 379 2.96 8.92 14.12
CA LEU A 379 2.72 10.02 13.20
C LEU A 379 4.00 10.82 13.00
N ARG A 380 4.37 11.03 11.73
CA ARG A 380 5.54 11.82 11.31
C ARG A 380 5.14 12.89 10.30
N ALA A 381 5.91 13.97 10.30
CA ALA A 381 5.84 15.02 9.29
C ALA A 381 6.95 14.83 8.26
N HIS A 382 6.63 15.02 7.00
CA HIS A 382 7.55 15.05 5.87
C HIS A 382 7.38 16.38 5.17
N ASP A 383 8.38 17.24 5.25
CA ASP A 383 8.41 18.46 4.44
C ASP A 383 9.85 18.91 4.20
N SER A 384 10.01 19.75 3.17
CA SER A 384 11.31 20.22 2.71
C SER A 384 12.07 21.06 3.72
N GLN A 385 11.40 21.63 4.74
CA GLN A 385 12.02 22.43 5.79
C GLN A 385 12.53 21.55 6.95
N HIS A 386 11.97 20.35 7.11
CA HIS A 386 12.29 19.42 8.21
C HIS A 386 12.85 18.08 7.70
N ARG A 387 13.79 18.11 6.74
CA ARG A 387 14.43 16.90 6.18
C ARG A 387 15.07 15.98 7.23
N ASN A 388 15.46 16.52 8.39
CA ASN A 388 16.05 15.77 9.49
C ASN A 388 15.05 15.38 10.59
N GLY A 389 13.75 15.51 10.32
CA GLY A 389 12.69 15.40 11.32
C GLY A 389 12.43 16.71 12.07
N LEU A 390 11.37 16.69 12.88
CA LEU A 390 10.99 17.82 13.73
C LEU A 390 11.79 17.79 15.04
N THR A 391 12.01 18.94 15.65
CA THR A 391 12.34 18.99 17.07
C THR A 391 11.15 18.56 17.92
N ALA A 392 11.39 18.12 19.17
CA ALA A 392 10.30 17.76 20.08
C ALA A 392 9.28 18.90 20.29
N THR A 393 9.72 20.16 20.33
CA THR A 393 8.83 21.33 20.48
C THR A 393 7.96 21.56 19.24
N GLU A 394 8.54 21.44 18.05
CA GLU A 394 7.79 21.53 16.79
C GLU A 394 6.77 20.40 16.70
N ALA A 395 7.17 19.17 17.02
CA ALA A 395 6.28 18.01 17.05
C ALA A 395 5.11 18.16 18.04
N GLN A 396 5.35 18.69 19.24
CA GLN A 396 4.29 19.00 20.22
C GLN A 396 3.29 20.03 19.68
N THR A 397 3.76 20.98 18.87
CA THR A 397 2.89 22.05 18.34
C THR A 397 2.12 21.58 17.11
N MET A 398 2.79 20.86 16.22
CA MET A 398 2.30 20.49 14.90
C MET A 398 1.60 19.13 14.88
N LEU A 399 2.23 18.09 15.44
CA LEU A 399 1.77 16.71 15.27
C LEU A 399 0.85 16.23 16.39
N VAL A 400 0.95 16.76 17.61
CA VAL A 400 0.05 16.37 18.71
C VAL A 400 -1.43 16.67 18.40
N PRO A 401 -1.82 17.86 17.92
CA PRO A 401 -3.21 18.11 17.52
C PRO A 401 -3.69 17.20 16.39
N ALA A 402 -2.83 16.92 15.40
CA ALA A 402 -3.13 16.00 14.32
C ALA A 402 -3.29 14.55 14.82
N MET A 403 -2.40 14.09 15.70
CA MET A 403 -2.47 12.76 16.31
C MET A 403 -3.75 12.57 17.14
N GLN A 404 -4.21 13.60 17.85
CA GLN A 404 -5.50 13.52 18.52
C GLN A 404 -6.65 13.24 17.54
N GLN A 405 -6.61 13.76 16.31
CA GLN A 405 -7.61 13.46 15.28
C GLN A 405 -7.43 12.04 14.72
N VAL A 406 -6.19 11.63 14.46
CA VAL A 406 -5.86 10.25 14.03
C VAL A 406 -6.44 9.21 15.00
N ILE A 407 -6.22 9.40 16.31
CA ILE A 407 -6.72 8.47 17.33
C ILE A 407 -8.25 8.52 17.47
N ARG A 408 -8.87 9.68 17.27
CA ARG A 408 -10.34 9.77 17.17
C ARG A 408 -10.86 8.97 15.99
N ASN A 409 -10.23 9.08 14.82
CA ASN A 409 -10.60 8.33 13.61
C ASN A 409 -10.40 6.82 13.78
N LEU A 410 -9.36 6.42 14.52
CA LEU A 410 -9.12 5.00 14.84
C LEU A 410 -10.24 4.42 15.73
N GLY A 411 -10.74 5.19 16.70
CA GLY A 411 -11.82 4.77 17.59
C GLY A 411 -13.22 4.75 16.95
N THR A 412 -13.40 5.32 15.74
CA THR A 412 -14.68 5.25 15.00
C THR A 412 -14.70 4.15 13.94
N THR A 413 -13.53 3.60 13.59
CA THR A 413 -13.36 2.53 12.58
C THR A 413 -13.33 1.12 13.17
N HIS A 414 -13.29 1.00 14.51
CA HIS A 414 -13.24 -0.25 15.27
C HIS A 414 -14.16 -0.17 16.48
#